data_AF-A0A971ER36-F1
#
_entry.id   AF-A0A971ER36-F1
#
_cell.length_a   1.000
_cell.length_b   1.000
_cell.length_c   1.000
_cell.angle_alpha   90.00
_cell.angle_beta   90.00
_cell.angle_gamma   90.00
#
_symmetry.space_group_name_H-M   'P 1'
#
loop_
_entity.id
_entity.type
_entity.pdbx_description
1 polymer ?
#
loop_
_entity_poly.entity_id
_entity_poly.type
_entity_poly.pdbx_seq_one_letter_code
_entity_poly.pdbx_strand_id
1 'polypeptide(L)'
;MAAKPPKRSCANCLKGIRLGITNDVLCRDKGIVSSDYCCSAHRFFVFDEYKKTDFPICADCEFFVFHPHEHIPAYGVCDLFSVRKCDGSVKKACSKFVRRKSNTA
;
A
#
# COMPACT_ATOMS: atom_id res chain seq x y z
N MET A 1 -18.33 3.59 19.14
CA MET A 1 -18.68 2.16 19.01
C MET A 1 -17.45 1.43 18.51
N ALA A 2 -16.85 0.54 19.31
CA ALA A 2 -15.65 -0.19 18.90
C ALA A 2 -16.01 -1.25 17.84
N ALA A 3 -15.37 -1.21 16.68
CA ALA A 3 -15.56 -2.21 15.62
C ALA A 3 -15.11 -3.59 16.11
N LYS A 4 -15.98 -4.59 16.01
CA LYS A 4 -15.61 -5.99 16.34
C LYS A 4 -14.54 -6.46 15.36
N PRO A 5 -13.53 -7.25 15.81
CA PRO A 5 -12.53 -7.81 14.92
C PRO A 5 -13.20 -8.69 13.84
N PRO A 6 -12.74 -8.64 12.59
CA PRO A 6 -13.33 -9.43 11.52
C PRO A 6 -13.22 -10.93 11.82
N LYS A 7 -14.33 -11.66 11.62
CA LYS A 7 -14.37 -13.12 11.80
C LYS A 7 -13.40 -13.78 10.82
N ARG A 8 -12.63 -14.77 11.29
CA ARG A 8 -11.70 -15.56 10.47
C ARG A 8 -12.48 -16.38 9.46
N SER A 9 -12.12 -16.27 8.19
CA SER A 9 -12.69 -17.07 7.11
C SER A 9 -11.73 -17.14 5.93
N CYS A 10 -11.88 -18.15 5.07
CA CYS A 10 -11.09 -18.31 3.85
C CYS A 10 -11.23 -17.11 2.91
N ALA A 11 -12.33 -16.36 2.99
CA ALA A 11 -12.52 -15.12 2.24
C ALA A 11 -11.56 -13.99 2.64
N ASN A 12 -10.97 -14.06 3.84
CA ASN A 12 -9.96 -13.14 4.38
C ASN A 12 -8.61 -13.84 4.61
N CYS A 13 -8.40 -14.99 3.97
CA CYS A 13 -7.17 -15.77 4.06
C CYS A 13 -6.25 -15.46 2.88
N LEU A 14 -4.96 -15.28 3.13
CA LEU A 14 -3.91 -15.09 2.11
C LEU A 14 -3.87 -16.23 1.08
N LYS A 15 -4.32 -17.43 1.48
CA LYS A 15 -4.35 -18.63 0.62
C LYS A 15 -5.67 -18.81 -0.15
N GLY A 16 -6.63 -17.92 0.05
CA GLY A 16 -7.95 -17.98 -0.57
C GLY A 16 -8.00 -17.08 -1.81
N ILE A 17 -8.46 -17.63 -2.93
CA ILE A 17 -8.79 -16.85 -4.14
C ILE A 17 -10.30 -16.85 -4.28
N ARG A 18 -10.93 -15.67 -4.34
CA ARG A 18 -12.38 -15.56 -4.61
C ARG A 18 -12.63 -15.88 -6.08
N LEU A 19 -13.60 -16.75 -6.35
CA LEU A 19 -13.88 -17.25 -7.71
C LEU A 19 -14.65 -16.25 -8.59
N GLY A 20 -15.13 -15.14 -8.03
CA GLY A 20 -15.76 -14.02 -8.77
C GLY A 20 -17.16 -14.31 -9.33
N ILE A 21 -17.48 -15.58 -9.58
CA ILE A 21 -18.77 -16.04 -10.12
C ILE A 21 -19.69 -16.57 -9.01
N THR A 22 -19.12 -17.25 -8.00
CA THR A 22 -19.85 -17.74 -6.82
C THR A 22 -19.27 -17.14 -5.54
N ASN A 23 -20.04 -17.20 -4.45
CA ASN A 23 -19.58 -16.83 -3.10
C ASN A 23 -18.60 -17.84 -2.49
N ASP A 24 -17.96 -18.65 -3.32
CA ASP A 24 -16.97 -19.64 -2.91
C ASP A 24 -15.56 -19.09 -3.05
N VAL A 25 -14.68 -19.69 -2.26
CA VAL A 25 -13.26 -19.37 -2.18
C VAL A 25 -12.48 -20.62 -2.56
N LEU A 26 -11.57 -20.51 -3.51
CA LEU A 26 -10.57 -21.53 -3.76
C LEU A 26 -9.50 -21.46 -2.67
N CYS A 27 -9.58 -22.35 -1.69
CA CYS A 27 -8.56 -22.52 -0.67
C CYS A 27 -7.46 -23.43 -1.19
N ARG A 28 -6.20 -22.98 -1.14
CA ARG A 28 -5.04 -23.77 -1.59
C ARG A 28 -4.92 -25.15 -0.93
N ASP A 29 -5.37 -25.28 0.33
CA ASP A 29 -5.21 -26.52 1.11
C ASP A 29 -6.43 -27.46 1.01
N LYS A 30 -7.62 -26.93 0.71
CA LYS A 30 -8.90 -27.66 0.81
C LYS A 30 -9.73 -27.67 -0.48
N GLY A 31 -9.30 -26.95 -1.52
CA GLY A 31 -10.07 -26.80 -2.76
C GLY A 31 -11.16 -25.73 -2.63
N ILE A 32 -12.26 -25.89 -3.36
CA ILE A 32 -13.38 -24.92 -3.34
C ILE A 32 -14.14 -25.09 -2.03
N VAL A 33 -14.20 -24.00 -1.25
CA VAL A 33 -14.90 -23.93 0.03
C VAL A 33 -15.83 -22.73 0.04
N SER A 34 -16.88 -22.79 0.85
CA SER A 34 -17.74 -21.62 1.09
C SER A 34 -16.94 -20.45 1.69
N SER A 35 -17.33 -19.21 1.40
CA SER A 35 -16.71 -18.00 1.95
C SER A 35 -16.69 -17.92 3.48
N ASP A 36 -17.62 -18.59 4.16
CA ASP A 36 -17.69 -18.67 5.62
C ASP A 36 -16.80 -19.76 6.23
N TYR A 37 -16.25 -20.67 5.42
CA TYR A 37 -15.38 -21.72 5.89
C TYR A 37 -14.04 -21.16 6.36
N CYS A 38 -13.48 -21.67 7.45
CA CYS A 38 -12.14 -21.31 7.93
C CYS A 38 -11.25 -22.55 7.91
N CYS A 39 -10.18 -22.53 7.10
CA CYS A 39 -9.20 -23.61 7.11
C CYS A 39 -8.37 -23.62 8.41
N SER A 40 -7.89 -24.79 8.81
CA SER A 40 -7.07 -24.94 10.03
C SER A 40 -5.77 -24.14 9.97
N ALA A 41 -5.20 -24.00 8.77
CA ALA A 41 -3.97 -23.23 8.52
C ALA A 41 -4.25 -21.80 8.03
N HIS A 42 -5.34 -21.17 8.49
CA HIS A 42 -5.74 -19.82 8.10
C HIS A 42 -4.64 -18.79 8.36
N ARG A 43 -4.30 -17.99 7.34
CA ARG A 43 -3.38 -16.86 7.45
C ARG A 43 -4.09 -15.60 7.01
N PHE A 44 -4.27 -14.64 7.91
CA PHE A 44 -4.98 -13.41 7.58
C PHE A 44 -4.29 -12.70 6.41
N PHE A 45 -5.10 -12.31 5.43
CA PHE A 45 -4.68 -11.35 4.42
C PHE A 45 -4.88 -9.95 5.00
N VAL A 46 -3.80 -9.38 5.53
CA VAL A 46 -3.77 -7.97 5.92
C VAL A 46 -3.25 -7.21 4.70
N PHE A 47 -4.16 -6.58 3.96
CA PHE A 47 -3.82 -5.76 2.78
C PHE A 47 -2.78 -4.67 3.13
N ASP A 48 -2.75 -4.25 4.40
CA ASP A 48 -1.85 -3.23 4.95
C ASP A 48 -0.38 -3.67 5.07
N GLU A 49 -0.07 -4.97 5.00
CA GLU A 49 1.32 -5.43 5.15
C GLU A 49 2.14 -5.30 3.86
N TYR A 50 1.50 -5.27 2.69
CA TYR A 50 2.20 -5.17 1.40
C TYR A 50 2.50 -3.72 0.95
N LYS A 51 1.88 -2.71 1.58
CA LYS A 51 2.24 -1.30 1.34
C LYS A 51 3.51 -0.87 2.08
N LYS A 52 4.02 -1.68 3.01
CA LYS A 52 5.18 -1.37 3.85
C LYS A 52 6.54 -1.61 3.18
N THR A 53 6.67 -1.37 1.89
CA THR A 53 7.95 -1.02 1.26
C THR A 53 8.21 0.49 1.43
N ASP A 54 7.95 0.98 2.65
CA ASP A 54 7.83 2.37 3.12
C ASP A 54 9.22 3.04 3.31
N PHE A 55 10.04 3.13 2.27
CA PHE A 55 11.07 4.17 2.31
C PHE A 55 10.40 5.49 1.94
N PRO A 56 10.41 6.52 2.82
CA PRO A 56 9.89 7.82 2.45
C PRO A 56 10.67 8.32 1.23
N ILE A 57 9.96 8.69 0.18
CA ILE A 57 10.55 9.25 -1.05
C ILE A 57 10.54 10.78 -0.98
N CYS A 58 11.42 11.42 -1.73
CA CYS A 58 11.49 12.88 -1.77
C CYS A 58 10.18 13.51 -2.27
N ALA A 59 9.46 12.86 -3.20
CA ALA A 59 8.18 13.36 -3.71
C ALA A 59 7.10 13.51 -2.61
N ASP A 60 7.16 12.68 -1.56
CA ASP A 60 6.21 12.76 -0.44
C ASP A 60 6.59 13.84 0.59
N CYS A 61 7.71 14.55 0.37
CA CYS A 61 8.21 15.55 1.31
C CYS A 61 7.54 16.91 1.09
N GLU A 62 7.24 17.62 2.16
CA GLU A 62 6.72 18.99 2.10
C GLU A 62 7.71 19.94 1.44
N PHE A 63 9.02 19.76 1.71
CA PHE A 63 10.10 20.58 1.17
C PHE A 63 10.51 20.24 -0.28
N PHE A 64 9.79 19.35 -0.95
CA PHE A 64 10.06 19.00 -2.34
C PHE A 64 9.21 19.84 -3.29
N VAL A 65 9.86 20.67 -4.09
CA VAL A 65 9.21 21.58 -5.03
C VAL A 65 9.13 20.93 -6.40
N PHE A 66 7.91 20.59 -6.82
CA PHE A 66 7.63 20.00 -8.13
C PHE A 66 7.83 21.02 -9.25
N HIS A 67 8.40 20.56 -10.35
CA HIS A 67 8.59 21.33 -11.56
C HIS A 67 7.95 20.59 -12.72
N PRO A 68 7.24 21.30 -13.63
CA PRO A 68 6.62 20.67 -14.79
C PRO A 68 7.69 19.98 -15.65
N HIS A 69 7.44 18.73 -16.00
CA HIS A 69 8.30 17.92 -16.86
C HIS A 69 7.42 16.98 -17.69
N GLU A 70 7.71 16.84 -18.98
CA GLU A 70 6.83 16.15 -19.93
C GLU A 70 6.62 14.67 -19.61
N HIS A 71 7.63 14.01 -19.06
CA HIS A 71 7.61 12.55 -18.82
C HIS A 71 7.62 12.13 -17.35
N ILE A 72 7.92 13.05 -16.41
CA ILE A 72 8.20 12.70 -15.02
C ILE A 72 7.30 13.56 -14.12
N PRO A 73 6.19 13.03 -13.60
CA PRO A 73 5.27 13.81 -12.77
C PRO A 73 5.89 14.20 -11.42
N ALA A 74 6.89 13.43 -10.95
CA ALA A 74 7.59 13.67 -9.70
C ALA A 74 8.91 14.44 -9.86
N TYR A 75 9.10 15.15 -10.97
CA TYR A 75 10.32 15.92 -11.21
C TYR A 75 10.34 17.17 -10.34
N GLY A 76 11.46 17.43 -9.68
CA GLY A 76 11.54 18.56 -8.77
C GLY A 76 12.86 18.68 -8.05
N VAL A 77 12.88 19.53 -7.04
CA VAL A 77 14.09 19.88 -6.29
C VAL A 77 13.77 19.96 -4.80
N CYS A 78 14.73 19.62 -3.94
CA CYS A 78 14.57 19.72 -2.49
C CYS A 78 15.11 21.06 -2.02
N ASP A 79 14.23 21.90 -1.46
CA ASP A 79 14.54 23.26 -1.04
C ASP A 79 15.62 23.34 0.06
N LEU A 80 15.76 22.26 0.85
CA LEU A 80 16.69 22.21 1.98
C LEU A 80 18.12 21.75 1.64
N PHE A 81 18.30 20.90 0.61
CA PHE A 81 19.57 20.17 0.42
C PHE A 81 20.08 20.11 -1.00
N SER A 82 19.20 20.20 -2.01
CA SER A 82 19.61 19.94 -3.37
C SER A 82 19.33 21.17 -4.22
N VAL A 83 20.37 21.69 -4.88
CA VAL A 83 20.21 22.73 -5.90
C VAL A 83 19.87 22.10 -7.27
N ARG A 84 20.03 20.78 -7.40
CA ARG A 84 19.82 20.04 -8.65
C ARG A 84 18.44 19.41 -8.69
N LYS A 85 17.78 19.58 -9.83
CA LYS A 85 16.50 18.90 -10.13
C LYS A 85 16.75 17.39 -10.25
N CYS A 86 15.82 16.61 -9.74
CA CYS A 86 15.88 15.16 -9.74
C CYS A 86 14.47 14.56 -9.78
N ASP A 87 14.40 13.27 -10.09
CA ASP A 87 13.17 12.51 -9.97
C ASP A 87 12.92 12.16 -8.49
N GLY A 88 11.89 12.78 -7.92
CA GLY A 88 11.48 12.60 -6.53
C GLY A 88 10.84 11.24 -6.24
N SER A 89 10.45 10.47 -7.27
CA SER A 89 9.86 9.14 -7.12
C SER A 89 10.91 8.04 -6.88
N VAL A 90 12.12 8.22 -7.43
CA VAL A 90 13.24 7.27 -7.31
C VAL A 90 14.13 7.62 -6.11
N LYS A 91 14.21 8.90 -5.74
CA LYS A 91 15.11 9.38 -4.70
C LYS A 91 14.52 9.19 -3.30
N LYS A 92 15.24 8.46 -2.45
CA LYS A 92 14.92 8.31 -1.02
C LYS A 92 15.00 9.66 -0.30
N ALA A 93 14.10 9.88 0.64
CA ALA A 93 14.05 11.08 1.45
C ALA A 93 15.22 11.17 2.42
N CYS A 94 15.60 12.40 2.76
CA CYS A 94 16.66 12.69 3.72
C CYS A 94 16.19 12.59 5.17
N SER A 95 17.11 12.75 6.13
CA SER A 95 16.82 12.73 7.57
C SER A 95 15.92 13.87 8.06
N LYS A 96 15.68 14.91 7.25
CA LYS A 96 14.74 16.01 7.54
C LYS A 96 13.39 15.84 6.81
N PHE A 97 13.06 14.62 6.41
CA PHE A 97 11.79 14.32 5.77
C PHE A 97 10.60 14.74 6.64
N VAL A 98 9.68 15.49 6.03
CA VAL A 98 8.38 15.82 6.60
C VAL A 98 7.34 15.42 5.58
N ARG A 99 6.47 14.48 5.94
CA ARG A 99 5.45 13.96 5.03
C ARG A 99 4.43 15.05 4.73
N ARG A 100 4.24 15.34 3.44
CA ARG A 100 3.20 16.26 2.97
C ARG A 100 1.83 15.71 3.40
N LYS A 101 1.05 16.52 4.09
CA LYS A 101 -0.33 16.17 4.45
C LYS A 101 -1.15 16.14 3.15
N SER A 102 -1.85 15.05 2.86
CA SER A 102 -2.78 15.01 1.75
C SER A 102 -3.92 15.98 2.07
N ASN A 103 -3.90 17.17 1.46
CA ASN A 103 -5.11 17.98 1.40
C ASN A 103 -6.08 17.22 0.50
N THR A 104 -7.04 16.53 1.12
CA THR A 104 -8.29 16.17 0.48
C THR A 104 -9.01 17.49 0.21
N ALA A 105 -8.89 17.98 -1.02
CA ALA A 105 -9.74 19.03 -1.58
C ALA A 105 -10.63 18.38 -2.64
#